data_AF-A0A9X3XW98-F1
#
_entry.id   AF-A0A9X3XW98-F1
#
_cell.length_a   1.000
_cell.length_b   1.000
_cell.length_c   1.000
_cell.angle_alpha   90.00
_cell.angle_beta   90.00
_cell.angle_gamma   90.00
#
_symmetry.space_group_name_H-M   'P 1'
#
loop_
_entity.id
_entity.type
_entity.pdbx_description
1 polymer ?
#
loop_
_entity_poly.entity_id
_entity_poly.type
_entity_poly.pdbx_seq_one_letter_code
_entity_poly.pdbx_strand_id
1 'polypeptide(L)'
;MSVLDHDIKFRYQLLDRMRQDVGYCIRLIRNDKEENRKGDYTFLLNNHLWGGQEDHFKTMIDIWNSFSEEEKPEWYSLQQLNHDKAELEEISGMTLG
;
A
#
# COMPACT_ATOMS: atom_id res chain seq x y z
N MET A 1 -1.95 18.44 -9.66
CA MET A 1 -2.60 18.58 -8.34
C MET A 1 -2.11 17.39 -7.53
N SER A 2 -1.39 17.66 -6.44
CA SER A 2 -0.85 16.64 -5.55
C SER A 2 -1.98 16.03 -4.72
N VAL A 3 -1.85 14.77 -4.31
CA VAL A 3 -2.77 14.16 -3.32
C VAL A 3 -2.78 14.94 -1.99
N LEU A 4 -1.68 15.64 -1.70
CA LEU A 4 -1.50 16.45 -0.50
C LEU A 4 -2.23 17.80 -0.55
N ASP A 5 -2.66 18.23 -1.74
CA ASP A 5 -3.45 19.48 -1.91
C ASP A 5 -4.91 19.29 -1.47
N HIS A 6 -5.33 18.05 -1.22
CA HIS A 6 -6.69 17.72 -0.79
C HIS A 6 -6.86 17.81 0.74
N ASP A 7 -8.11 17.97 1.17
CA ASP A 7 -8.44 18.05 2.58
C ASP A 7 -8.04 16.79 3.38
N ILE A 8 -8.00 16.94 4.70
CA ILE A 8 -7.61 15.85 5.60
C ILE A 8 -8.52 14.62 5.47
N LYS A 9 -9.82 14.80 5.23
CA LYS A 9 -10.78 13.71 5.12
C LYS A 9 -10.47 12.87 3.88
N PHE A 10 -10.19 13.50 2.76
CA PHE A 10 -9.77 12.83 1.54
C PHE A 10 -8.48 12.05 1.77
N ARG A 11 -7.46 12.67 2.37
CA ARG A 11 -6.17 12.00 2.67
C ARG A 11 -6.37 10.76 3.56
N TYR A 12 -7.22 10.86 4.59
CA TYR A 12 -7.59 9.73 5.45
C TYR A 12 -8.23 8.58 4.67
N GLN A 13 -9.21 8.90 3.83
CA GLN A 13 -9.93 7.91 3.02
C GLN A 13 -9.03 7.26 1.99
N LEU A 14 -8.13 8.05 1.37
CA LEU A 14 -7.16 7.53 0.42
C LEU A 14 -6.16 6.59 1.11
N LEU A 15 -5.63 6.95 2.28
CA LEU A 15 -4.73 6.07 3.02
C LEU A 15 -5.39 4.74 3.38
N ASP A 16 -6.65 4.75 3.84
CA ASP A 16 -7.37 3.51 4.15
C ASP A 16 -7.64 2.68 2.89
N ARG A 17 -7.99 3.34 1.77
CA ARG A 17 -8.15 2.67 0.48
C ARG A 17 -6.86 2.00 0.02
N MET A 18 -5.71 2.66 0.17
CA MET A 18 -4.39 2.15 -0.21
C MET A 18 -3.97 0.97 0.69
N ARG A 19 -4.19 1.07 2.00
CA ARG A 19 -4.01 -0.07 2.92
C ARG A 19 -4.80 -1.31 2.48
N GLN A 20 -6.03 -1.12 2.00
CA GLN A 20 -6.84 -2.22 1.47
C GLN A 20 -6.29 -2.80 0.15
N ASP A 21 -5.68 -1.98 -0.71
CA ASP A 21 -4.99 -2.46 -1.93
C ASP A 21 -3.83 -3.41 -1.58
N VAL A 22 -3.00 -3.03 -0.61
CA VAL A 22 -1.89 -3.86 -0.13
C VAL A 22 -2.40 -5.19 0.40
N GLY A 23 -3.41 -5.15 1.28
CA GLY A 23 -4.02 -6.37 1.83
C GLY A 23 -4.64 -7.28 0.75
N TYR A 24 -5.23 -6.69 -0.30
CA TYR A 24 -5.74 -7.43 -1.44
C TYR A 24 -4.62 -8.14 -2.22
N CYS A 25 -3.54 -7.43 -2.53
CA CYS A 25 -2.38 -7.99 -3.23
C CYS A 25 -1.72 -9.11 -2.43
N ILE A 26 -1.51 -8.93 -1.12
CA ILE A 26 -0.96 -9.95 -0.24
C ILE A 26 -1.79 -11.23 -0.30
N ARG A 27 -3.12 -11.10 -0.19
CA ARG A 27 -4.04 -12.25 -0.24
C ARG A 27 -3.95 -12.98 -1.58
N LEU A 28 -3.93 -12.26 -2.70
CA LEU A 28 -3.84 -12.89 -4.03
C LEU A 28 -2.53 -13.65 -4.21
N ILE A 29 -1.40 -13.04 -3.85
CA ILE A 29 -0.08 -13.66 -4.01
C ILE A 29 0.05 -14.89 -3.11
N ARG A 30 -0.45 -14.83 -1.87
CA ARG A 30 -0.48 -16.00 -0.97
C ARG A 30 -1.29 -17.15 -1.55
N ASN A 31 -2.51 -16.88 -2.01
CA ASN A 31 -3.36 -17.90 -2.63
C ASN A 31 -2.67 -18.54 -3.83
N ASP A 32 -2.02 -17.73 -4.69
CA ASP A 32 -1.27 -18.27 -5.83
C ASP A 32 -0.12 -19.17 -5.39
N LYS A 33 0.63 -18.80 -4.35
CA LYS A 33 1.71 -19.65 -3.82
C LYS A 33 1.18 -20.95 -3.21
N GLU A 34 0.11 -20.89 -2.43
CA GLU A 34 -0.53 -22.06 -1.82
C GLU A 34 -1.00 -23.06 -2.88
N GLU A 35 -1.55 -22.55 -3.99
CA GLU A 35 -2.00 -23.36 -5.13
C GLU A 35 -0.88 -23.72 -6.12
N ASN A 36 0.37 -23.37 -5.83
CA ASN A 36 1.53 -23.51 -6.73
C ASN A 36 1.32 -22.88 -8.13
N ARG A 37 0.53 -21.82 -8.21
CA ARG A 37 0.34 -21.01 -9.42
C ARG A 37 1.47 -20.00 -9.55
N LYS A 38 1.93 -19.79 -10.78
CA LYS A 38 2.77 -18.64 -11.13
C LYS A 38 1.91 -17.54 -11.71
N GLY A 39 1.71 -16.47 -10.93
CA GLY A 39 1.11 -15.23 -11.39
C GLY A 39 2.16 -14.25 -11.91
N ASP A 40 1.76 -13.36 -12.81
CA ASP A 40 2.54 -12.17 -13.14
C ASP A 40 2.30 -11.13 -12.04
N TYR A 41 3.16 -11.15 -11.02
CA TYR A 41 3.02 -10.25 -9.88
C TYR A 41 3.35 -8.80 -10.25
N THR A 42 4.12 -8.54 -11.30
CA THR A 42 4.36 -7.17 -11.77
C THR A 42 3.09 -6.60 -12.36
N PHE A 43 2.39 -7.38 -13.19
CA PHE A 43 1.08 -7.00 -13.70
C PHE A 43 0.06 -6.82 -12.56
N LEU A 44 0.01 -7.76 -11.62
CA LEU A 44 -0.91 -7.71 -10.46
C LEU A 44 -0.71 -6.41 -9.66
N LEU A 45 0.53 -6.13 -9.24
CA LEU A 45 0.83 -4.97 -8.40
C LEU A 45 0.55 -3.66 -9.12
N ASN A 46 0.91 -3.54 -10.40
CA ASN A 46 0.65 -2.31 -11.16
C ASN A 46 -0.84 -2.05 -11.46
N ASN A 47 -1.69 -3.08 -11.42
CA ASN A 47 -3.14 -2.93 -11.63
C ASN A 47 -3.95 -2.81 -10.33
N HIS A 48 -3.38 -3.21 -9.19
CA HIS A 48 -4.11 -3.26 -7.93
C HIS A 48 -3.56 -2.33 -6.85
N LEU A 49 -2.30 -1.90 -6.92
CA LEU A 49 -1.81 -0.82 -6.08
C LEU A 49 -2.20 0.53 -6.69
N TRP A 50 -2.75 1.43 -5.89
CA TRP A 50 -2.91 2.84 -6.28
C TRP A 50 -1.57 3.42 -6.75
N GLY A 51 -1.52 4.01 -7.95
CA GLY A 51 -0.29 4.56 -8.52
C GLY A 51 0.75 3.51 -8.96
N GLY A 52 0.46 2.21 -8.81
CA GLY A 52 1.39 1.13 -9.16
C GLY A 52 2.53 0.93 -8.16
N GLN A 53 3.39 -0.05 -8.43
CA GLN A 53 4.40 -0.54 -7.47
C GLN A 53 5.48 0.48 -7.09
N GLU A 54 5.70 1.49 -7.93
CA GLU A 54 6.74 2.51 -7.73
C GLU A 54 6.27 3.68 -6.85
N ASP A 55 4.99 4.07 -6.95
CA ASP A 55 4.50 5.28 -6.28
C ASP A 55 3.61 4.99 -5.07
N HIS A 56 3.11 3.75 -4.92
CA HIS A 56 2.13 3.41 -3.90
C HIS A 56 2.62 3.71 -2.48
N PHE A 57 3.69 3.05 -2.03
CA PHE A 57 4.14 3.18 -0.65
C PHE A 57 4.75 4.54 -0.37
N LYS A 58 5.47 5.13 -1.32
CA LYS A 58 5.90 6.52 -1.25
C LYS A 58 4.72 7.46 -0.97
N THR A 59 3.64 7.33 -1.73
CA THR A 59 2.45 8.17 -1.55
C THR A 59 1.76 7.88 -0.21
N MET A 60 1.69 6.63 0.25
CA MET A 60 1.16 6.31 1.58
C MET A 60 1.98 6.98 2.70
N ILE A 61 3.32 6.96 2.59
CA ILE A 61 4.23 7.58 3.56
C ILE A 61 4.04 9.10 3.54
N ASP A 62 3.96 9.72 2.37
CA ASP A 62 3.71 11.15 2.22
C ASP A 62 2.37 11.56 2.84
N ILE A 63 1.31 10.77 2.60
CA ILE A 63 0.00 11.00 3.23
C ILE A 63 0.09 10.84 4.75
N TRP A 64 0.70 9.75 5.25
CA TRP A 64 0.79 9.51 6.69
C TRP A 64 1.58 10.62 7.42
N ASN A 65 2.69 11.07 6.83
CA ASN A 65 3.52 12.15 7.38
C ASN A 65 2.85 13.53 7.29
N SER A 66 1.79 13.66 6.48
CA SER A 66 1.07 14.92 6.32
C SER A 66 0.01 15.19 7.40
N PHE A 67 -0.23 14.25 8.31
CA PHE A 67 -1.10 14.42 9.47
C PHE A 67 -0.33 14.97 10.68
N SER A 68 -0.96 15.83 11.48
CA SER A 68 -0.42 16.16 12.82
C SER A 68 -0.42 14.93 13.73
N GLU A 69 0.26 15.01 14.88
CA GLU A 69 0.24 13.90 15.85
C GLU A 69 -1.18 13.58 16.35
N GLU A 70 -2.05 14.58 16.54
CA GLU A 70 -3.45 14.35 16.94
C GLU A 70 -4.32 13.81 15.80
N GLU A 71 -3.89 14.04 14.57
CA GLU A 71 -4.61 13.65 13.35
C GLU A 71 -4.17 12.29 12.81
N LYS A 72 -3.11 11.66 13.34
CA LYS A 72 -2.63 10.38 12.85
C LYS A 72 -3.69 9.28 13.04
N PRO A 73 -3.84 8.36 12.06
CA PRO A 73 -4.80 7.27 12.15
C PRO A 73 -4.42 6.27 13.25
N GLU A 74 -5.33 6.03 14.20
CA GLU A 74 -5.17 4.99 15.22
C GLU A 74 -5.15 3.58 14.63
N TRP A 75 -5.79 3.40 13.47
CA TRP A 75 -5.92 2.10 12.79
C TRP A 75 -4.72 1.76 11.90
N TYR A 76 -3.75 2.67 11.69
CA TYR A 76 -2.61 2.40 10.83
C TYR A 76 -1.36 3.23 11.15
N SER A 77 -0.38 2.56 11.74
CA SER A 77 0.90 3.17 12.09
C SER A 77 1.89 3.12 10.92
N LEU A 78 2.88 4.01 10.94
CA LEU A 78 4.02 3.94 10.00
C LEU A 78 4.77 2.60 10.12
N GLN A 79 4.83 2.01 11.31
CA GLN A 79 5.41 0.67 11.50
C GLN A 79 4.60 -0.40 10.76
N GLN A 80 3.27 -0.34 10.81
CA GLN A 80 2.43 -1.28 10.07
C GLN A 80 2.58 -1.09 8.56
N LEU A 81 2.63 0.16 8.08
CA LEU A 81 2.91 0.46 6.67
C LEU A 81 4.22 -0.17 6.19
N ASN A 82 5.30 0.03 6.95
CA ASN A 82 6.61 -0.54 6.62
C ASN A 82 6.61 -2.08 6.68
N HIS A 83 5.85 -2.66 7.61
CA HIS A 83 5.67 -4.11 7.71
C HIS A 83 4.95 -4.65 6.47
N ASP A 84 3.83 -4.04 6.07
CA ASP A 84 3.05 -4.46 4.91
C ASP A 84 3.87 -4.32 3.61
N LYS A 85 4.69 -3.27 3.49
CA LYS A 85 5.63 -3.10 2.37
C LYS A 85 6.61 -4.27 2.31
N ALA A 86 7.29 -4.55 3.42
CA ALA A 86 8.30 -5.61 3.49
C ALA A 86 7.69 -7.00 3.23
N GLU A 87 6.51 -7.27 3.76
CA GLU A 87 5.77 -8.51 3.50
C GLU A 87 5.46 -8.66 2.01
N LEU A 88 4.96 -7.59 1.37
CA LEU A 88 4.62 -7.61 -0.04
C LEU A 88 5.85 -7.81 -0.93
N GLU A 89 6.98 -7.17 -0.60
CA GLU A 89 8.28 -7.38 -1.26
C GLU A 89 8.75 -8.84 -1.14
N GLU A 90 8.68 -9.41 0.06
CA GLU A 90 9.09 -10.79 0.33
C GLU A 90 8.27 -11.80 -0.47
N ILE A 91 6.94 -11.68 -0.44
CA ILE A 91 6.08 -12.65 -1.12
C ILE A 91 6.10 -12.45 -2.64
N SER A 92 6.16 -11.23 -3.14
CA SER A 92 6.21 -10.97 -4.58
C SER A 92 7.59 -11.26 -5.19
N GLY A 93 8.66 -11.18 -4.38
CA GLY A 93 10.04 -11.19 -4.86
C GLY A 93 10.42 -9.92 -5.62
N MET A 94 9.72 -8.81 -5.36
CA MET A 94 9.92 -7.51 -6.02
C MET A 94 10.38 -6.46 -5.00
N THR A 95 11.01 -5.41 -5.50
CA THR A 95 11.30 -4.20 -4.71
C THR A 95 10.23 -3.16 -5.02
N LEU A 96 9.66 -2.54 -3.98
CA LEU A 96 8.60 -1.56 -4.12
C LEU A 96 9.16 -0.16 -3.82
N GLY A 97 8.69 0.84 -4.56
CA GLY A 97 9.14 2.23 -4.41
C GLY A 97 8.78 2.87 -3.08
#